data_AF-A0A016QS27-F1
#
_entry.id   AF-A0A016QS27-F1
#
_cell.length_a   1.000
_cell.length_b   1.000
_cell.length_c   1.000
_cell.angle_alpha   90.00
_cell.angle_beta   90.00
_cell.angle_gamma   90.00
#
_symmetry.space_group_name_H-M   'P 1'
#
loop_
_entity.id
_entity.type
_entity.pdbx_description
1 polymer ?
#
loop_
_entity_poly.entity_id
_entity_poly.type
_entity_poly.pdbx_seq_one_letter_code
_entity_poly.pdbx_strand_id
1 'polypeptide(L)'
;MARRPRPAPTPPPPPEAPPAAELLTAPRAFFERLRAAGPKAWRYVAPVLLAAVLAGVLYALLLRPVVAATAGGGNLAPAFTAHVTNAFGTFFLTVFSAGLMAGLGHLGAGREGRAAEVYGATFVLLPPLYLGLAVLLLVLPQPHWPSFFLESDVLHRQQTTLRALAHWPLTRVTVLVMLLGTLAQFAFAYRGFLTLTGDRRRALLGTLLPLVPALGLTGLGLAPLLAALF
;
A
#
# COMPACT_ATOMS: atom_id res chain seq x y z
N MET A 1 -17.33 46.75 -48.10
CA MET A 1 -16.64 45.48 -47.82
C MET A 1 -16.72 45.19 -46.32
N ALA A 2 -17.51 44.21 -45.90
CA ALA A 2 -17.66 43.85 -44.49
C ALA A 2 -16.41 43.10 -44.00
N ARG A 3 -15.77 43.58 -42.93
CA ARG A 3 -14.62 42.90 -42.29
C ARG A 3 -15.10 41.54 -41.74
N ARG A 4 -14.49 40.44 -42.19
CA ARG A 4 -14.67 39.12 -41.59
C ARG A 4 -14.31 39.18 -40.10
N PRO A 5 -15.13 38.63 -39.20
CA PRO A 5 -14.78 38.52 -37.79
C PRO A 5 -13.53 37.65 -37.68
N ARG A 6 -12.50 38.16 -37.01
CA ARG A 6 -11.30 37.39 -36.69
C ARG A 6 -11.72 36.28 -35.71
N PRO A 7 -11.44 35.00 -35.96
CA PRO A 7 -11.77 33.94 -35.02
C PRO A 7 -11.10 34.26 -33.67
N ALA A 8 -11.89 34.24 -32.60
CA ALA A 8 -11.37 34.45 -31.26
C ALA A 8 -10.32 33.36 -30.96
N PRO A 9 -9.18 33.72 -30.35
CA PRO A 9 -8.16 32.74 -29.98
C PRO A 9 -8.80 31.68 -29.08
N THR A 10 -8.66 30.41 -29.44
CA THR A 10 -9.12 29.28 -28.64
C THR A 10 -8.44 29.33 -27.27
N PRO A 11 -9.19 29.19 -26.16
CA PRO A 11 -8.60 29.17 -24.84
C PRO A 11 -7.59 28.01 -24.72
N PRO A 12 -6.48 28.19 -24.00
CA PRO A 12 -5.50 27.14 -23.81
C PRO A 12 -6.14 25.92 -23.13
N PRO A 13 -5.70 24.69 -23.47
CA PRO A 13 -6.23 23.48 -22.88
C PRO A 13 -6.03 23.50 -21.35
N PRO A 14 -6.95 22.91 -20.58
CA PRO A 14 -6.84 22.86 -19.13
C PRO A 14 -5.57 22.11 -18.70
N PRO A 15 -4.91 22.52 -17.60
CA PRO A 15 -3.68 21.87 -17.14
C PRO A 15 -3.90 20.37 -16.89
N GLU A 16 -3.07 19.55 -17.52
CA GLU A 16 -3.07 18.10 -17.29
C GLU A 16 -2.49 17.76 -15.91
N ALA A 17 -3.07 16.74 -15.28
CA ALA A 17 -2.55 16.25 -14.02
C ALA A 17 -1.30 15.39 -14.24
N PRO A 18 -0.30 15.48 -13.34
CA PRO A 18 0.94 14.72 -13.48
C PRO A 18 0.70 13.20 -13.27
N PRO A 19 1.50 12.33 -13.90
CA PRO A 19 1.50 10.90 -13.60
C PRO A 19 2.00 10.65 -12.16
N ALA A 20 1.42 9.66 -11.48
CA ALA A 20 1.79 9.36 -10.09
C ALA A 20 3.29 9.09 -9.90
N ALA A 21 3.95 8.48 -10.90
CA ALA A 21 5.38 8.16 -10.85
C ALA A 21 6.29 9.39 -10.65
N GLU A 22 5.88 10.58 -11.13
CA GLU A 22 6.63 11.83 -10.90
C GLU A 22 6.73 12.20 -9.42
N LEU A 23 5.83 11.69 -8.56
CA LEU A 23 5.90 11.91 -7.11
C LEU A 23 7.21 11.39 -6.51
N LEU A 24 7.77 10.32 -7.07
CA LEU A 24 8.98 9.68 -6.55
C LEU A 24 10.25 10.48 -6.85
N THR A 25 10.25 11.26 -7.93
CA THR A 25 11.42 12.03 -8.39
C THR A 25 11.31 13.51 -8.07
N ALA A 26 10.11 14.10 -8.19
CA ALA A 26 9.88 15.53 -8.01
C ALA A 26 8.59 15.80 -7.22
N PRO A 27 8.54 15.45 -5.92
CA PRO A 27 7.28 15.49 -5.14
C PRO A 27 6.67 16.89 -5.05
N ARG A 28 7.48 17.94 -4.96
CA ARG A 28 6.99 19.32 -4.90
C ARG A 28 6.34 19.76 -6.21
N ALA A 29 7.05 19.56 -7.33
CA ALA A 29 6.55 19.89 -8.66
C ALA A 29 5.28 19.09 -9.00
N PHE A 30 5.22 17.82 -8.58
CA PHE A 30 4.02 17.00 -8.71
C PHE A 30 2.80 17.66 -8.04
N PHE A 31 2.91 18.07 -6.77
CA PHE A 31 1.76 18.67 -6.07
C PHE A 31 1.41 20.08 -6.56
N GLU A 32 2.40 20.86 -7.02
CA GLU A 32 2.17 22.15 -7.66
C GLU A 32 1.39 21.98 -8.98
N ARG A 33 1.77 21.01 -9.83
CA ARG A 33 1.00 20.66 -11.04
C ARG A 33 -0.38 20.10 -10.71
N LEU A 34 -0.48 19.24 -9.68
CA LEU A 34 -1.75 18.70 -9.23
C LEU A 34 -2.71 19.82 -8.81
N ARG A 35 -2.22 20.84 -8.10
CA ARG A 35 -3.00 22.02 -7.67
C ARG A 35 -3.63 22.74 -8.85
N ALA A 36 -2.91 22.86 -9.97
CA ALA A 36 -3.41 23.51 -11.19
C ALA A 36 -4.43 22.65 -11.96
N ALA A 37 -4.39 21.33 -11.81
CA ALA A 37 -5.33 20.42 -12.45
C ALA A 37 -6.66 20.32 -11.68
N GLY A 38 -7.78 20.18 -12.40
CA GLY A 38 -9.10 19.99 -11.80
C GLY A 38 -9.17 18.74 -10.90
N PRO A 39 -9.97 18.76 -9.81
CA PRO A 39 -10.04 17.67 -8.84
C PRO A 39 -10.76 16.45 -9.42
N LYS A 40 -10.20 15.26 -9.21
CA LYS A 40 -10.79 13.97 -9.62
C LYS A 40 -10.43 12.89 -8.62
N ALA A 41 -11.38 12.51 -7.75
CA ALA A 41 -11.13 11.58 -6.65
C ALA A 41 -10.60 10.20 -7.08
N TRP A 42 -10.95 9.75 -8.29
CA TRP A 42 -10.52 8.45 -8.83
C TRP A 42 -9.20 8.50 -9.62
N ARG A 43 -8.58 9.67 -9.79
CA ARG A 43 -7.43 9.89 -10.68
C ARG A 43 -6.25 8.94 -10.40
N TYR A 44 -6.00 8.63 -9.13
CA TYR A 44 -4.88 7.79 -8.70
C TYR A 44 -5.34 6.50 -8.02
N VAL A 45 -6.46 5.92 -8.47
CA VAL A 45 -6.92 4.61 -7.99
C VAL A 45 -6.01 3.48 -8.49
N ALA A 46 -5.44 3.60 -9.70
CA ALA A 46 -4.61 2.54 -10.27
C ALA A 46 -3.38 2.16 -9.40
N PRO A 47 -2.58 3.11 -8.88
CA PRO A 47 -1.50 2.80 -7.93
C PRO A 47 -1.99 2.05 -6.68
N VAL A 48 -3.17 2.40 -6.15
CA VAL A 48 -3.78 1.74 -4.98
C VAL A 48 -4.09 0.28 -5.30
N LEU A 49 -4.76 0.01 -6.42
CA LEU A 49 -5.11 -1.35 -6.82
C LEU A 49 -3.87 -2.19 -7.11
N LEU A 50 -2.87 -1.62 -7.78
CA LEU A 50 -1.61 -2.31 -8.04
C LEU A 50 -0.88 -2.65 -6.73
N ALA A 51 -0.78 -1.71 -5.80
CA ALA A 51 -0.20 -1.95 -4.49
C ALA A 51 -0.98 -3.01 -3.70
N ALA A 52 -2.31 -3.01 -3.78
CA ALA A 52 -3.17 -3.99 -3.10
C ALA A 52 -2.96 -5.41 -3.66
N VAL A 53 -2.88 -5.56 -4.98
CA VAL A 53 -2.59 -6.85 -5.62
C VAL A 53 -1.21 -7.35 -5.19
N LEU A 54 -0.20 -6.49 -5.28
CA LEU A 54 1.17 -6.85 -4.90
C LEU A 54 1.30 -7.15 -3.40
N ALA A 55 0.58 -6.45 -2.53
CA ALA A 55 0.54 -6.76 -1.11
C ALA A 55 -0.04 -8.15 -0.86
N GLY A 56 -1.13 -8.51 -1.54
CA GLY A 56 -1.71 -9.86 -1.48
C GLY A 56 -0.77 -10.95 -1.95
N VAL A 57 -0.10 -10.73 -3.09
CA VAL A 57 0.93 -11.65 -3.62
C VAL A 57 2.08 -11.80 -2.62
N LEU A 58 2.61 -10.67 -2.13
CA LEU A 58 3.71 -10.64 -1.17
C LEU A 58 3.37 -11.43 0.10
N TYR A 59 2.18 -11.20 0.66
CA TYR A 59 1.72 -11.89 1.86
C TYR A 59 1.51 -13.39 1.63
N ALA A 60 0.94 -13.78 0.47
CA ALA A 60 0.78 -15.19 0.12
C ALA A 60 2.12 -15.91 -0.06
N LEU A 61 3.12 -15.25 -0.66
CA LEU A 61 4.48 -15.77 -0.78
C LEU A 61 5.14 -15.93 0.59
N LEU A 62 4.97 -14.94 1.46
CA LEU A 62 5.53 -14.96 2.81
C LEU A 62 4.95 -16.09 3.68
N LEU A 63 3.64 -16.34 3.59
CA LEU A 63 2.96 -17.40 4.35
C LEU A 63 2.96 -18.79 3.68
N ARG A 64 3.56 -18.94 2.50
CA ARG A 64 3.75 -20.24 1.83
C ARG A 64 4.20 -21.40 2.74
N PRO A 65 5.23 -21.27 3.57
CA PRO A 65 5.64 -22.35 4.46
C PRO A 65 4.58 -22.71 5.51
N VAL A 66 3.84 -21.71 6.02
CA VAL A 66 2.78 -21.91 7.03
C VAL A 66 1.60 -22.65 6.41
N VAL A 67 1.19 -22.28 5.20
CA VAL A 67 0.12 -22.97 4.46
C VAL A 67 0.54 -24.40 4.10
N ALA A 68 1.80 -24.62 3.71
CA ALA A 68 2.32 -25.96 3.43
C ALA A 68 2.32 -26.85 4.69
N ALA A 69 2.68 -26.29 5.86
CA ALA A 69 2.69 -27.01 7.13
C ALA A 69 1.28 -27.45 7.59
N THR A 70 0.23 -26.68 7.26
CA THR A 70 -1.15 -26.96 7.67
C THR A 70 -1.94 -27.81 6.66
N ALA A 71 -1.61 -27.74 5.37
CA ALA A 71 -2.31 -28.50 4.32
C ALA A 71 -2.00 -30.00 4.29
N GLY A 72 -1.05 -30.48 5.12
CA GLY A 72 -0.78 -31.90 5.31
C GLY A 72 -0.33 -32.62 4.02
N GLY A 73 0.79 -32.18 3.43
CA GLY A 73 1.60 -32.93 2.47
C GLY A 73 1.00 -33.36 1.11
N GLY A 74 -0.32 -33.36 0.92
CA GLY A 74 -0.95 -33.94 -0.27
C GLY A 74 -2.24 -33.28 -0.77
N ASN A 75 -2.84 -32.36 -0.02
CA ASN A 75 -4.10 -31.71 -0.43
C ASN A 75 -3.84 -30.32 -1.02
N LEU A 76 -3.81 -30.23 -2.35
CA LEU A 76 -3.60 -28.98 -3.09
C LEU A 76 -4.75 -27.97 -2.94
N ALA A 77 -5.99 -28.44 -2.81
CA ALA A 77 -7.17 -27.57 -2.74
C ALA A 77 -7.25 -26.72 -1.45
N PRO A 78 -7.06 -27.28 -0.23
CA PRO A 78 -6.97 -26.48 0.99
C PRO A 78 -5.84 -25.44 0.99
N ALA A 79 -4.67 -25.81 0.44
CA ALA A 79 -3.54 -24.89 0.32
C ALA A 79 -3.85 -23.73 -0.63
N PHE A 80 -4.45 -24.01 -1.79
CA PHE A 80 -4.87 -22.99 -2.75
C PHE A 80 -5.90 -22.03 -2.15
N THR A 81 -6.94 -22.54 -1.50
CA THR A 81 -7.98 -21.71 -0.85
C THR A 81 -7.38 -20.82 0.24
N ALA A 82 -6.44 -21.34 1.04
CA ALA A 82 -5.74 -20.53 2.04
C ALA A 82 -4.91 -19.40 1.40
N HIS A 83 -4.20 -19.68 0.30
CA HIS A 83 -3.47 -18.65 -0.45
C HIS A 83 -4.38 -17.57 -1.03
N VAL A 84 -5.48 -17.96 -1.65
CA VAL A 84 -6.46 -17.01 -2.21
C VAL A 84 -7.08 -16.16 -1.11
N THR A 85 -7.46 -16.77 0.02
CA THR A 85 -8.07 -16.08 1.15
C THR A 85 -7.10 -15.06 1.75
N ASN A 86 -5.84 -15.46 1.95
CA ASN A 86 -4.80 -14.58 2.47
C ASN A 86 -4.52 -13.41 1.51
N ALA A 87 -4.35 -13.69 0.20
CA ALA A 87 -4.10 -12.66 -0.79
C ALA A 87 -5.27 -11.67 -0.91
N PHE A 88 -6.51 -12.18 -0.92
CA PHE A 88 -7.70 -11.36 -0.99
C PHE A 88 -7.92 -10.54 0.27
N GLY A 89 -7.68 -11.10 1.45
CA GLY A 89 -7.75 -10.39 2.72
C GLY A 89 -6.80 -9.19 2.75
N THR A 90 -5.55 -9.38 2.32
CA THR A 90 -4.56 -8.29 2.25
C THR A 90 -4.92 -7.26 1.16
N PHE A 91 -5.41 -7.71 0.01
CA PHE A 91 -5.92 -6.82 -1.04
C PHE A 91 -7.04 -5.93 -0.50
N PHE A 92 -8.05 -6.53 0.13
CA PHE A 92 -9.19 -5.84 0.72
C PHE A 92 -8.75 -4.83 1.78
N LEU A 93 -7.90 -5.26 2.73
CA LEU A 93 -7.37 -4.37 3.77
C LEU A 93 -6.61 -3.18 3.17
N THR A 94 -5.87 -3.39 2.08
CA THR A 94 -5.12 -2.31 1.41
C THR A 94 -6.06 -1.29 0.76
N VAL A 95 -7.06 -1.76 0.01
CA VAL A 95 -8.06 -0.87 -0.62
C VAL A 95 -8.90 -0.15 0.44
N PHE A 96 -9.32 -0.87 1.48
CA PHE A 96 -10.06 -0.30 2.61
C PHE A 96 -9.22 0.75 3.34
N SER A 97 -7.94 0.48 3.61
CA SER A 97 -7.03 1.45 4.22
C SER A 97 -6.86 2.69 3.35
N ALA A 98 -6.72 2.55 2.03
CA ALA A 98 -6.67 3.69 1.11
C ALA A 98 -7.96 4.55 1.17
N GLY A 99 -9.13 3.91 1.20
CA GLY A 99 -10.41 4.59 1.36
C GLY A 99 -10.51 5.33 2.71
N LEU A 100 -10.08 4.69 3.78
CA LEU A 100 -10.05 5.28 5.12
C LEU A 100 -9.09 6.46 5.19
N MET A 101 -7.90 6.33 4.60
CA MET A 101 -6.91 7.41 4.48
C MET A 101 -7.46 8.59 3.70
N ALA A 102 -8.14 8.35 2.58
CA ALA A 102 -8.80 9.39 1.81
C ALA A 102 -9.93 10.07 2.60
N GLY A 103 -10.78 9.30 3.29
CA GLY A 103 -11.89 9.82 4.10
C GLY A 103 -11.43 10.65 5.29
N LEU A 104 -10.54 10.11 6.12
CA LEU A 104 -9.99 10.82 7.27
C LEU A 104 -9.10 11.99 6.85
N GLY A 105 -8.31 11.83 5.79
CA GLY A 105 -7.56 12.91 5.19
C GLY A 105 -8.45 14.07 4.73
N HIS A 106 -9.62 13.75 4.17
CA HIS A 106 -10.61 14.75 3.79
C HIS A 106 -11.18 15.50 5.00
N LEU A 107 -11.46 14.80 6.09
CA LEU A 107 -11.90 15.44 7.34
C LEU A 107 -10.83 16.38 7.91
N GLY A 108 -9.55 16.03 7.81
CA GLY A 108 -8.45 16.85 8.34
C GLY A 108 -8.02 18.01 7.44
N ALA A 109 -7.88 17.78 6.14
CA ALA A 109 -7.38 18.77 5.17
C ALA A 109 -8.48 19.51 4.40
N GLY A 110 -9.74 19.07 4.51
CA GLY A 110 -10.87 19.63 3.80
C GLY A 110 -10.92 19.29 2.30
N ARG A 111 -11.82 19.96 1.58
CA ARG A 111 -12.01 19.78 0.12
C ARG A 111 -10.76 20.18 -0.68
N GLU A 112 -10.10 21.26 -0.28
CA GLU A 112 -8.89 21.79 -0.92
C GLU A 112 -7.72 20.80 -0.87
N GLY A 113 -7.62 20.04 0.22
CA GLY A 113 -6.56 19.04 0.40
C GLY A 113 -6.65 17.85 -0.54
N ARG A 114 -7.80 17.62 -1.19
CA ARG A 114 -8.00 16.56 -2.21
C ARG A 114 -7.43 15.20 -1.77
N ALA A 115 -7.78 14.78 -0.56
CA ALA A 115 -7.17 13.63 0.11
C ALA A 115 -7.17 12.33 -0.70
N ALA A 116 -8.22 12.05 -1.47
CA ALA A 116 -8.25 10.87 -2.35
C ALA A 116 -7.14 10.90 -3.41
N GLU A 117 -6.84 12.07 -3.97
CA GLU A 117 -5.76 12.21 -4.96
C GLU A 117 -4.39 12.19 -4.31
N VAL A 118 -4.23 12.88 -3.18
CA VAL A 118 -2.96 12.91 -2.44
C VAL A 118 -2.58 11.50 -1.99
N TYR A 119 -3.46 10.82 -1.26
CA TYR A 119 -3.18 9.46 -0.80
C TYR A 119 -3.12 8.46 -1.93
N GLY A 120 -4.03 8.52 -2.92
CA GLY A 120 -3.97 7.63 -4.08
C GLY A 120 -2.63 7.73 -4.82
N ALA A 121 -2.08 8.94 -4.97
CA ALA A 121 -0.78 9.13 -5.59
C ALA A 121 0.36 8.53 -4.75
N THR A 122 0.32 8.66 -3.42
CA THR A 122 1.41 8.14 -2.56
C THR A 122 1.54 6.61 -2.61
N PHE A 123 0.48 5.88 -2.99
CA PHE A 123 0.57 4.44 -3.24
C PHE A 123 1.55 4.06 -4.35
N VAL A 124 1.97 4.97 -5.23
CA VAL A 124 3.01 4.68 -6.23
C VAL A 124 4.35 4.24 -5.64
N LEU A 125 4.62 4.58 -4.38
CA LEU A 125 5.81 4.14 -3.64
C LEU A 125 5.82 2.63 -3.39
N LEU A 126 4.65 2.02 -3.17
CA LEU A 126 4.56 0.64 -2.68
C LEU A 126 4.82 -0.43 -3.75
N PRO A 127 4.30 -0.32 -5.00
CA PRO A 127 4.55 -1.31 -6.04
C PRO A 127 6.02 -1.68 -6.27
N PRO A 128 6.96 -0.73 -6.46
CA PRO A 128 8.37 -1.11 -6.65
C PRO A 128 8.96 -1.80 -5.42
N LEU A 129 8.58 -1.38 -4.21
CA LEU A 129 9.03 -2.00 -2.96
C LEU A 129 8.50 -3.43 -2.81
N TYR A 130 7.20 -3.63 -3.03
CA TYR A 130 6.56 -4.94 -2.92
C TYR A 130 7.04 -5.90 -3.99
N LEU A 131 7.26 -5.41 -5.22
CA LEU A 131 7.83 -6.23 -6.28
C LEU A 131 9.26 -6.66 -5.94
N GLY A 132 10.10 -5.76 -5.43
CA GLY A 132 11.45 -6.08 -4.97
C GLY A 132 11.44 -7.15 -3.88
N LEU A 133 10.59 -7.00 -2.87
CA LEU A 133 10.43 -7.99 -1.80
C LEU A 133 9.93 -9.34 -2.32
N ALA A 134 8.96 -9.35 -3.24
CA ALA A 134 8.45 -10.58 -3.84
C ALA A 134 9.54 -11.32 -4.63
N VAL A 135 10.37 -10.61 -5.40
CA VAL A 135 11.52 -11.19 -6.11
C VAL A 135 12.53 -11.76 -5.12
N LEU A 136 12.84 -11.04 -4.03
CA LEU A 136 13.74 -11.54 -2.99
C LEU A 136 13.21 -12.82 -2.34
N LEU A 137 11.91 -12.91 -2.04
CA LEU A 137 11.29 -14.11 -1.47
C LEU A 137 11.35 -15.33 -2.41
N LEU A 138 11.41 -15.09 -3.72
CA LEU A 138 11.49 -16.14 -4.74
C LEU A 138 12.93 -16.60 -5.01
N VAL A 139 13.90 -15.70 -4.91
CA VAL A 139 15.31 -15.97 -5.27
C VAL A 139 16.15 -16.39 -4.05
N LEU A 140 15.87 -15.86 -2.86
CA LEU A 140 16.65 -16.21 -1.67
C LEU A 140 16.37 -17.65 -1.22
N PRO A 141 17.41 -18.37 -0.76
CA PRO A 141 17.23 -19.68 -0.14
C PRO A 141 16.24 -19.59 1.01
N GLN A 142 15.27 -20.51 1.01
CA GLN A 142 14.35 -20.61 2.13
C GLN A 142 15.10 -21.10 3.38
N PRO A 143 14.72 -20.64 4.58
CA PRO A 143 15.29 -21.19 5.81
C PRO A 143 14.95 -22.68 5.91
N HIS A 144 15.79 -23.42 6.64
CA HIS A 144 15.51 -24.81 6.97
C HIS A 144 14.26 -24.86 7.84
N TRP A 145 13.16 -25.32 7.26
CA TRP A 145 11.90 -25.48 7.96
C TRP A 145 11.99 -26.67 8.91
N PRO A 146 11.39 -26.61 10.10
CA PRO A 146 11.36 -27.76 11.01
C PRO A 146 10.74 -28.98 10.32
N SER A 147 11.32 -30.16 10.54
CA SER A 147 10.85 -31.41 9.96
C SER A 147 9.59 -31.89 10.71
N PHE A 148 8.39 -31.59 10.20
CA PHE A 148 7.12 -31.87 10.90
C PHE A 148 6.57 -33.29 10.70
N PHE A 149 7.40 -34.26 10.30
CA PHE A 149 6.94 -35.57 9.84
C PHE A 149 6.28 -36.45 10.94
N LEU A 150 6.28 -36.03 12.20
CA LEU A 150 5.74 -36.80 13.33
C LEU A 150 4.74 -36.04 14.23
N GLU A 151 4.46 -34.76 13.95
CA GLU A 151 3.52 -33.97 14.77
C GLU A 151 2.10 -34.03 14.21
N SER A 152 1.19 -34.66 14.95
CA SER A 152 -0.24 -34.72 14.61
C SER A 152 -0.95 -33.38 14.82
N ASP A 153 -0.47 -32.55 15.76
CA ASP A 153 -1.09 -31.26 16.08
C ASP A 153 -0.83 -30.21 14.99
N VAL A 154 -1.88 -29.82 14.28
CA VAL A 154 -1.85 -28.81 13.22
C VAL A 154 -1.56 -27.42 13.80
N LEU A 155 -2.08 -27.11 14.99
CA LEU A 155 -1.90 -25.80 15.61
C LEU A 155 -0.45 -25.61 16.05
N HIS A 156 0.15 -26.64 16.66
CA HIS A 156 1.55 -26.61 17.04
C HIS A 156 2.47 -26.42 15.83
N ARG A 157 2.24 -27.17 14.74
CA ARG A 157 2.99 -27.01 13.49
C ARG A 157 2.87 -25.61 12.90
N GLN A 158 1.66 -25.05 12.90
CA GLN A 158 1.42 -23.68 12.44
C GLN A 158 2.19 -22.65 13.27
N GLN A 159 2.12 -22.73 14.60
CA GLN A 159 2.79 -21.78 15.50
C GLN A 159 4.31 -21.87 15.39
N THR A 160 4.87 -23.07 15.34
CA THR A 160 6.31 -23.29 15.22
C THR A 160 6.83 -22.80 13.87
N THR A 161 6.08 -23.03 12.78
CA THR A 161 6.42 -22.48 11.45
C THR A 161 6.33 -20.96 11.43
N LEU A 162 5.30 -20.36 12.04
CA LEU A 162 5.16 -18.92 12.16
C LEU A 162 6.30 -18.28 12.95
N ARG A 163 6.73 -18.89 14.05
CA ARG A 163 7.90 -18.43 14.82
C ARG A 163 9.19 -18.51 14.00
N ALA A 164 9.43 -19.62 13.31
CA ALA A 164 10.59 -19.74 12.43
C ALA A 164 10.57 -18.68 11.31
N LEU A 165 9.41 -18.45 10.70
CA LEU A 165 9.20 -17.43 9.68
C LEU A 165 9.43 -16.03 10.24
N ALA A 166 8.92 -15.72 11.42
CA ALA A 166 9.10 -14.43 12.10
C ALA A 166 10.57 -14.11 12.38
N HIS A 167 11.38 -15.13 12.68
CA HIS A 167 12.82 -14.97 12.93
C HIS A 167 13.65 -14.90 11.65
N TRP A 168 13.07 -15.21 10.49
CA TRP A 168 13.77 -15.10 9.21
C TRP A 168 14.06 -13.63 8.87
N PRO A 169 15.31 -13.25 8.52
CA PRO A 169 15.68 -11.86 8.27
C PRO A 169 14.81 -11.18 7.21
N LEU A 170 14.44 -11.89 6.14
CA LEU A 170 13.63 -11.32 5.07
C LEU A 170 12.19 -11.00 5.51
N THR A 171 11.61 -11.76 6.45
CA THR A 171 10.34 -11.43 7.07
C THR A 171 10.42 -10.12 7.84
N ARG A 172 11.49 -9.94 8.64
CA ARG A 172 11.72 -8.71 9.41
C ARG A 172 11.93 -7.50 8.49
N VAL A 173 12.71 -7.67 7.42
CA VAL A 173 12.88 -6.65 6.38
C VAL A 173 11.55 -6.33 5.72
N THR A 174 10.73 -7.33 5.41
CA THR A 174 9.39 -7.13 4.82
C THR A 174 8.49 -6.31 5.75
N VAL A 175 8.40 -6.68 7.02
CA VAL A 175 7.64 -5.94 8.05
C VAL A 175 8.14 -4.51 8.17
N LEU A 176 9.46 -4.31 8.25
CA LEU A 176 10.07 -2.98 8.36
C LEU A 176 9.79 -2.13 7.12
N VAL A 177 9.94 -2.69 5.91
CA VAL A 177 9.67 -1.99 4.66
C VAL A 177 8.19 -1.63 4.54
N MET A 178 7.27 -2.47 4.99
CA MET A 178 5.84 -2.14 5.03
C MET A 178 5.56 -0.96 5.98
N LEU A 179 6.11 -0.99 7.20
CA LEU A 179 5.94 0.10 8.17
C LEU A 179 6.58 1.41 7.70
N LEU A 180 7.84 1.36 7.26
CA LEU A 180 8.55 2.54 6.73
C LEU A 180 7.92 3.06 5.44
N GLY A 181 7.43 2.16 4.58
CA GLY A 181 6.70 2.50 3.37
C GLY A 181 5.44 3.29 3.69
N THR A 182 4.64 2.84 4.66
CA THR A 182 3.49 3.59 5.16
C THR A 182 3.93 4.96 5.67
N LEU A 183 4.93 5.06 6.55
CA LEU A 183 5.41 6.35 7.06
C LEU A 183 5.86 7.30 5.94
N ALA A 184 6.56 6.79 4.93
CA ALA A 184 6.98 7.55 3.76
C ALA A 184 5.78 8.04 2.92
N GLN A 185 4.72 7.23 2.77
CA GLN A 185 3.47 7.68 2.15
C GLN A 185 2.87 8.87 2.90
N PHE A 186 2.89 8.86 4.23
CA PHE A 186 2.39 9.96 5.05
C PHE A 186 3.30 11.21 4.97
N ALA A 187 4.61 11.04 4.83
CA ALA A 187 5.52 12.15 4.58
C ALA A 187 5.25 12.83 3.22
N PHE A 188 4.98 12.03 2.17
CA PHE A 188 4.53 12.58 0.88
C PHE A 188 3.15 13.24 0.98
N ALA A 189 2.22 12.63 1.70
CA ALA A 189 0.87 13.18 1.88
C ALA A 189 0.90 14.53 2.61
N TYR A 190 1.71 14.66 3.66
CA TYR A 190 1.91 15.93 4.36
C TYR A 190 2.38 17.05 3.44
N ARG A 191 3.39 16.76 2.59
CA ARG A 191 3.86 17.72 1.57
C ARG A 191 2.75 18.06 0.58
N GLY A 192 1.97 17.07 0.15
CA GLY A 192 0.84 17.28 -0.74
C GLY A 192 -0.22 18.20 -0.15
N PHE A 193 -0.66 17.92 1.07
CA PHE A 193 -1.61 18.77 1.76
C PHE A 193 -1.07 20.17 2.00
N LEU A 194 0.18 20.32 2.45
CA LEU A 194 0.77 21.63 2.65
C LEU A 194 0.81 22.47 1.36
N THR A 195 1.10 21.84 0.22
CA THR A 195 1.15 22.51 -1.09
C THR A 195 -0.25 22.90 -1.57
N LEU A 196 -1.25 22.04 -1.34
CA LEU A 196 -2.62 22.23 -1.81
C LEU A 196 -3.42 23.20 -0.95
N THR A 197 -3.29 23.11 0.38
CA THR A 197 -4.07 23.95 1.32
C THR A 197 -3.35 25.24 1.68
N GLY A 198 -2.01 25.27 1.63
CA GLY A 198 -1.21 26.38 2.16
C GLY A 198 -1.24 26.51 3.70
N ASP A 199 -1.95 25.63 4.40
CA ASP A 199 -2.14 25.69 5.85
C ASP A 199 -1.51 24.47 6.52
N ARG A 200 -0.51 24.73 7.38
CA ARG A 200 0.21 23.70 8.15
C ARG A 200 -0.70 22.90 9.07
N ARG A 201 -1.71 23.52 9.69
CA ARG A 201 -2.61 22.84 10.62
C ARG A 201 -3.48 21.84 9.88
N ARG A 202 -4.08 22.25 8.76
CA ARG A 202 -4.86 21.36 7.89
C ARG A 202 -4.00 20.24 7.31
N ALA A 203 -2.77 20.53 6.92
CA ALA A 203 -1.84 19.51 6.44
C ALA A 203 -1.48 18.48 7.52
N LEU A 204 -1.22 18.94 8.75
CA LEU A 204 -0.97 18.04 9.89
C LEU A 204 -2.21 17.20 10.20
N LEU A 205 -3.40 17.80 10.29
CA LEU A 205 -4.64 17.04 10.57
C LEU A 205 -4.94 16.02 9.47
N GLY A 206 -4.83 16.41 8.20
CA GLY A 206 -5.03 15.50 7.06
C GLY A 206 -4.03 14.36 6.98
N THR A 207 -2.86 14.51 7.62
CA THR A 207 -1.80 13.49 7.71
C THR A 207 -1.95 12.63 8.96
N LEU A 208 -2.05 13.23 10.14
CA LEU A 208 -1.99 12.53 11.42
C LEU A 208 -3.28 11.77 11.74
N LEU A 209 -4.45 12.31 11.36
CA LEU A 209 -5.73 11.66 11.62
C LEU A 209 -5.82 10.25 10.97
N PRO A 210 -5.48 10.08 9.69
CA PRO A 210 -5.40 8.76 9.07
C PRO A 210 -4.20 7.90 9.47
N LEU A 211 -3.14 8.46 10.08
CA LEU A 211 -1.90 7.73 10.36
C LEU A 211 -2.11 6.57 11.33
N VAL A 212 -2.76 6.85 12.47
CA VAL A 212 -3.00 5.83 13.51
C VAL A 212 -3.81 4.65 12.97
N PRO A 213 -4.99 4.85 12.32
CA PRO A 213 -5.73 3.72 11.80
C PRO A 213 -5.02 3.02 10.63
N ALA A 214 -4.25 3.72 9.79
CA ALA A 214 -3.47 3.08 8.73
C ALA A 214 -2.37 2.16 9.30
N LEU A 215 -1.66 2.60 10.35
CA LEU A 215 -0.71 1.78 11.08
C LEU A 215 -1.41 0.62 11.79
N GLY A 216 -2.57 0.85 12.39
CA GLY A 216 -3.39 -0.20 13.01
C GLY A 216 -3.81 -1.29 12.03
N LEU A 217 -4.28 -0.91 10.83
CA LEU A 217 -4.63 -1.86 9.76
C LEU A 217 -3.41 -2.60 9.21
N THR A 218 -2.27 -1.92 9.08
CA THR A 218 -1.01 -2.55 8.67
C THR A 218 -0.55 -3.56 9.71
N GLY A 219 -0.61 -3.20 10.99
CA GLY A 219 -0.33 -4.09 12.11
C GLY A 219 -1.29 -5.28 12.17
N LEU A 220 -2.58 -5.06 11.92
CA LEU A 220 -3.58 -6.13 11.84
C LEU A 220 -3.30 -7.10 10.69
N GLY A 221 -2.93 -6.60 9.51
CA GLY A 221 -2.50 -7.43 8.38
C GLY A 221 -1.24 -8.24 8.65
N LEU A 222 -0.38 -7.77 9.57
CA LEU A 222 0.85 -8.43 10.00
C LEU A 222 0.70 -9.16 11.35
N ALA A 223 -0.50 -9.19 11.93
CA ALA A 223 -0.70 -9.66 13.31
C ALA A 223 -0.18 -11.08 13.57
N PRO A 224 -0.36 -12.07 12.67
CA PRO A 224 0.19 -13.41 12.89
C PRO A 224 1.72 -13.43 12.99
N LEU A 225 2.41 -12.54 12.27
CA LEU A 225 3.87 -12.44 12.29
C LEU A 225 4.35 -11.66 13.51
N LEU A 226 3.67 -10.57 13.85
CA LEU A 226 3.99 -9.76 15.04
C LEU A 226 3.78 -10.58 16.32
N ALA A 227 2.67 -11.32 16.42
CA ALA A 227 2.41 -12.20 17.56
C ALA A 227 3.39 -13.39 17.67
N ALA A 228 4.12 -13.71 16.60
CA ALA A 228 5.16 -14.75 16.62
C ALA A 228 6.57 -14.19 16.90
N LEU A 229 6.74 -12.85 16.89
CA LEU A 229 7.98 -12.16 17.23
C LEU A 229 8.12 -11.84 18.72
N PHE A 230 7.00 -11.73 19.43
CA PHE A 230 6.91 -11.43 20.87
C PHE A 230 6.39 -12.64 21.64
#